data_AF-A0A7W1SHI9-F1
#
_entry.id   AF-A0A7W1SHI9-F1
#
_cell.length_a   1.000
_cell.length_b   1.000
_cell.length_c   1.000
_cell.angle_alpha   90.00
_cell.angle_beta   90.00
_cell.angle_gamma   90.00
#
_symmetry.space_group_name_H-M   'P 1'
#
loop_
_entity.id
_entity.type
_entity.pdbx_description
1 polymer ?
#
loop_
_entity_poly.entity_id
_entity_poly.type
_entity_poly.pdbx_seq_one_letter_code
_entity_poly.pdbx_strand_id
1 'polypeptide(L)'
;LYDVRSYDSAAQMWREWGRSIDLKDATSPGRQLFDVLFLVLVQGLPVPIVVAGIATLASGSAALQLLLPLNAALIGIRWLLTAAMAPSYATRGASFWLNPLADPLAVFRVIASSARRPRAWRTRAYPAPRGT
;
A
#
# COMPACT_ATOMS: atom_id res chain seq x y z
N LEU A 1 27.33 5.12 12.47
CA LEU A 1 26.00 4.64 12.02
C LEU A 1 25.90 4.92 10.53
N TYR A 2 25.54 3.94 9.70
CA TYR A 2 25.26 4.19 8.28
C TYR A 2 23.83 4.71 8.16
N ASP A 3 23.65 5.85 7.52
CA ASP A 3 22.33 6.35 7.16
C ASP A 3 21.95 5.79 5.77
N VAL A 4 20.82 5.09 5.70
CA VAL A 4 20.30 4.58 4.43
C VAL A 4 19.48 5.69 3.81
N ARG A 5 20.01 6.27 2.72
CA ARG A 5 19.36 7.37 2.02
C ARG A 5 17.94 6.96 1.58
N SER A 6 16.94 7.61 2.14
CA SER A 6 15.55 7.48 1.69
C SER A 6 15.33 8.25 0.38
N TYR A 7 14.10 8.24 -0.15
CA TYR A 7 13.80 9.03 -1.35
C TYR A 7 13.88 10.53 -1.05
N ASP A 8 14.47 11.29 -1.97
CA ASP A 8 14.62 12.75 -1.83
C ASP A 8 13.28 13.49 -1.99
N SER A 9 12.27 12.84 -2.59
CA SER A 9 10.92 13.41 -2.75
C SER A 9 9.82 12.34 -2.85
N ALA A 10 8.58 12.74 -2.53
CA ALA A 10 7.40 11.90 -2.73
C ALA A 10 7.20 11.50 -4.20
N ALA A 11 7.54 12.37 -5.15
CA ALA A 11 7.46 12.07 -6.58
C ALA A 11 8.49 11.00 -7.00
N GLN A 12 9.72 11.08 -6.48
CA GLN A 12 10.72 10.05 -6.68
C GLN A 12 10.30 8.72 -6.06
N MET A 13 9.83 8.75 -4.80
CA MET A 13 9.26 7.60 -4.11
C MET A 13 8.16 6.96 -4.96
N TRP A 14 7.19 7.75 -5.42
CA TRP A 14 6.07 7.25 -6.22
C TRP A 14 6.53 6.54 -7.50
N ARG A 15 7.52 7.09 -8.21
CA ARG A 15 8.05 6.46 -9.43
C ARG A 15 8.81 5.16 -9.12
N GLU A 16 9.67 5.18 -8.12
CA GLU A 16 10.65 4.11 -7.87
C GLU A 16 10.13 2.97 -6.96
N TRP A 17 9.29 3.29 -5.97
CA TRP A 17 8.87 2.36 -4.92
C TRP A 17 8.17 1.11 -5.45
N GLY A 18 7.34 1.23 -6.49
CA GLY A 18 6.61 0.10 -7.03
C GLY A 18 7.48 -1.00 -7.66
N ARG A 19 8.74 -0.71 -8.02
CA ARG A 19 9.67 -1.75 -8.50
C ARG A 19 10.21 -2.60 -7.35
N SER A 20 10.35 -2.06 -6.15
CA SER A 20 10.82 -2.81 -4.98
C SER A 20 9.83 -3.88 -4.52
N ILE A 21 8.58 -3.81 -5.00
CA ILE A 21 7.50 -4.77 -4.70
C ILE A 21 7.23 -5.71 -5.89
N ASP A 22 7.91 -5.53 -7.02
CA ASP A 22 7.67 -6.33 -8.23
C ASP A 22 8.23 -7.76 -8.08
N LEU A 23 7.42 -8.67 -7.56
CA LEU A 23 7.68 -10.11 -7.39
C LEU A 23 7.12 -10.96 -8.55
N LYS A 24 6.75 -10.35 -9.68
CA LYS A 24 6.12 -11.06 -10.82
C LYS A 24 6.93 -12.24 -11.33
N ASP A 25 8.24 -12.12 -11.27
CA ASP A 25 9.13 -13.15 -11.79
C ASP A 25 9.26 -14.35 -10.81
N ALA A 26 8.66 -14.27 -9.62
CA ALA A 26 8.76 -15.28 -8.56
C ALA A 26 7.41 -15.95 -8.20
N THR A 27 6.28 -15.54 -8.77
CA THR A 27 4.96 -16.08 -8.39
C THR A 27 4.07 -16.34 -9.61
N SER A 28 3.14 -17.30 -9.50
CA SER A 28 2.20 -17.60 -10.58
C SER A 28 1.13 -16.50 -10.72
N PRO A 29 0.54 -16.29 -11.92
CA PRO A 29 -0.46 -15.24 -12.12
C PRO A 29 -1.66 -15.34 -11.17
N GLY A 30 -2.13 -16.56 -10.89
CA GLY A 30 -3.26 -16.79 -9.97
C GLY A 30 -2.91 -16.42 -8.53
N ARG A 31 -1.69 -16.72 -8.09
CA ARG A 31 -1.22 -16.32 -6.76
C ARG A 31 -1.07 -14.81 -6.66
N GLN A 32 -0.52 -14.17 -7.70
CA GLN A 32 -0.39 -12.72 -7.76
C GLN A 32 -1.76 -12.02 -7.68
N LEU A 33 -2.77 -12.53 -8.40
CA LEU A 33 -4.12 -11.99 -8.33
C LEU A 33 -4.70 -12.11 -6.92
N PHE A 34 -4.56 -13.27 -6.28
CA PHE A 34 -5.01 -13.47 -4.90
C PHE A 34 -4.32 -12.49 -3.93
N ASP A 35 -3.00 -12.35 -4.03
CA ASP A 35 -2.24 -11.44 -3.16
C ASP A 35 -2.69 -9.98 -3.35
N VAL A 36 -2.94 -9.55 -4.60
CA VAL A 36 -3.47 -8.21 -4.91
C VAL A 36 -4.89 -8.03 -4.35
N LEU A 37 -5.78 -9.00 -4.55
CA LEU A 37 -7.14 -8.94 -4.01
C LEU A 37 -7.14 -8.89 -2.48
N PHE A 38 -6.29 -9.69 -1.84
CA PHE A 38 -6.10 -9.66 -0.40
C PHE A 38 -5.69 -8.27 0.07
N LEU A 39 -4.66 -7.66 -0.55
CA LEU A 39 -4.24 -6.29 -0.24
C LEU A 39 -5.35 -5.25 -0.43
N VAL A 40 -6.13 -5.35 -1.51
CA VAL A 40 -7.29 -4.48 -1.74
C VAL A 40 -8.28 -4.59 -0.59
N LEU A 41 -8.62 -5.80 -0.16
CA LEU A 41 -9.61 -6.04 0.87
C LEU A 41 -9.13 -5.60 2.26
N VAL A 42 -7.88 -5.91 2.64
CA VAL A 42 -7.40 -5.70 4.02
C VAL A 42 -6.68 -4.37 4.24
N GLN A 43 -6.23 -3.70 3.18
CA GLN A 43 -5.45 -2.47 3.26
C GLN A 43 -6.01 -1.36 2.36
N GLY A 44 -6.49 -1.67 1.15
CA GLY A 44 -6.96 -0.66 0.20
C GLY A 44 -8.37 -0.11 0.49
N LEU A 45 -9.31 -0.97 0.87
CA LEU A 45 -10.72 -0.64 1.09
C LEU A 45 -11.10 -0.16 2.50
N PRO A 46 -10.40 -0.52 3.60
CA PRO A 46 -10.88 -0.16 4.93
C PRO A 46 -11.13 1.33 5.14
N VAL A 47 -10.20 2.20 4.73
CA VAL A 47 -10.36 3.65 4.87
C VAL A 47 -11.57 4.17 4.06
N PRO A 48 -11.70 3.88 2.74
CA PRO A 48 -12.91 4.21 1.98
C PRO A 48 -14.22 3.71 2.60
N ILE A 49 -14.25 2.46 3.09
CA ILE A 49 -15.44 1.87 3.70
C ILE A 49 -15.82 2.59 4.98
N VAL A 50 -14.85 2.91 5.84
CA VAL A 50 -15.12 3.64 7.09
C VAL A 50 -15.63 5.05 6.79
N VAL A 51 -15.00 5.77 5.85
CA VAL A 51 -15.43 7.12 5.45
C VAL A 51 -16.84 7.11 4.87
N ALA A 52 -17.15 6.17 3.99
CA ALA A 52 -18.49 6.04 3.41
C ALA A 52 -19.53 5.57 4.44
N GLY A 53 -19.17 4.61 5.30
CA GLY A 53 -20.06 4.01 6.29
C GLY A 53 -20.47 4.97 7.40
N ILE A 54 -19.59 5.90 7.81
CA ILE A 54 -19.93 6.97 8.76
C ILE A 54 -21.05 7.85 8.21
N ALA A 55 -21.06 8.13 6.91
CA ALA A 55 -22.10 8.96 6.29
C ALA A 55 -23.47 8.28 6.21
N THR A 56 -23.54 6.95 6.29
CA THR A 56 -24.77 6.15 6.11
C THR A 56 -25.21 5.41 7.37
N LEU A 57 -24.62 5.74 8.53
CA LEU A 57 -24.69 4.94 9.76
C LEU A 57 -26.13 4.73 10.27
N ALA A 58 -27.01 5.72 10.09
CA ALA A 58 -28.38 5.68 10.58
C ALA A 58 -29.36 4.89 9.68
N SER A 59 -28.94 4.50 8.48
CA SER A 59 -29.83 3.98 7.42
C SER A 59 -29.39 2.63 6.86
N GLY A 60 -28.31 2.06 7.40
CA GLY A 60 -27.66 0.87 6.84
C GLY A 60 -28.29 -0.46 7.27
N SER A 61 -28.24 -1.44 6.38
CA SER A 61 -28.55 -2.84 6.68
C SER A 61 -27.60 -3.43 7.75
N ALA A 62 -28.02 -4.53 8.41
CA ALA A 62 -27.18 -5.22 9.39
C ALA A 62 -25.78 -5.60 8.85
N ALA A 63 -25.67 -5.93 7.56
CA ALA A 63 -24.40 -6.20 6.91
C ALA A 63 -23.49 -4.96 6.87
N LEU A 64 -24.03 -3.77 6.55
CA LEU A 64 -23.28 -2.52 6.58
C LEU A 64 -22.84 -2.16 7.99
N GLN A 65 -23.69 -2.45 8.99
CA GLN A 65 -23.37 -2.22 10.41
C GLN A 65 -22.21 -3.11 10.89
N LEU A 66 -22.01 -4.30 10.32
CA LEU A 66 -20.86 -5.17 10.64
C LEU A 66 -19.59 -4.78 9.86
N LEU A 67 -19.73 -4.29 8.64
CA LEU A 67 -18.58 -3.86 7.83
C LEU A 67 -17.82 -2.71 8.47
N LEU A 68 -18.51 -1.77 9.11
CA LEU A 68 -17.85 -0.61 9.70
C LEU A 68 -16.86 -0.98 10.83
N PRO A 69 -17.25 -1.70 11.91
CA PRO A 69 -16.32 -2.06 12.98
C PRO A 69 -15.21 -2.99 12.49
N LEU A 70 -15.48 -3.88 11.52
CA LEU A 70 -14.45 -4.73 10.93
C LEU A 70 -13.36 -3.90 10.25
N ASN A 71 -13.75 -2.96 9.38
CA ASN A 71 -12.80 -2.12 8.67
C ASN A 71 -12.10 -1.12 9.61
N ALA A 72 -12.81 -0.59 10.61
CA ALA A 72 -12.21 0.23 11.66
C ALA A 72 -11.16 -0.56 12.46
N ALA A 73 -11.39 -1.84 12.75
CA ALA A 73 -10.43 -2.70 13.43
C ALA A 73 -9.19 -2.96 12.57
N LEU A 74 -9.34 -3.21 11.26
CA LEU A 74 -8.21 -3.35 10.33
C LEU A 74 -7.33 -2.09 10.30
N ILE A 75 -7.96 -0.93 10.25
CA ILE A 75 -7.27 0.36 10.33
C ILE A 75 -6.58 0.53 11.70
N GLY A 76 -7.23 0.14 12.80
CA GLY A 76 -6.65 0.17 14.14
C GLY A 76 -5.40 -0.71 14.25
N ILE A 77 -5.45 -1.94 13.72
CA ILE A 77 -4.30 -2.85 13.63
C ILE A 77 -3.16 -2.18 12.84
N ARG A 78 -3.48 -1.52 11.72
CA ARG A 78 -2.49 -0.81 10.91
C ARG A 78 -1.80 0.33 11.68
N TRP A 79 -2.54 1.05 12.52
CA TRP A 79 -1.97 2.06 13.42
C TRP A 79 -1.10 1.43 14.51
N LEU A 80 -1.53 0.34 15.13
CA LEU A 80 -0.74 -0.38 16.14
C LEU A 80 0.59 -0.87 15.56
N LEU A 81 0.58 -1.41 14.33
CA LEU A 81 1.80 -1.80 13.63
C LEU A 81 2.71 -0.58 13.35
N THR A 82 2.13 0.56 12.99
CA THR A 82 2.90 1.81 12.80
C THR A 82 3.53 2.27 14.12
N ALA A 83 2.79 2.21 15.22
CA ALA A 83 3.29 2.53 16.55
C ALA A 83 4.42 1.58 16.97
N ALA A 84 4.27 0.27 16.72
CA ALA A 84 5.29 -0.74 17.01
C ALA A 84 6.59 -0.49 16.21
N MET A 85 6.48 0.03 14.98
CA MET A 85 7.63 0.38 14.14
C MET A 85 8.25 1.74 14.49
N ALA A 86 7.56 2.60 15.25
CA ALA A 86 8.01 3.95 15.56
C ALA A 86 9.45 4.05 16.10
N PRO A 87 9.92 3.16 16.99
CA PRO A 87 11.30 3.20 17.48
C PRO A 87 12.36 3.12 16.38
N SER A 88 12.04 2.49 15.24
CA SER A 88 12.96 2.31 14.11
C SER A 88 13.11 3.55 13.23
N TYR A 89 12.26 4.58 13.40
CA TYR A 89 12.28 5.80 12.60
C TYR A 89 12.88 6.96 13.39
N ALA A 90 13.86 7.64 12.77
CA ALA A 90 14.51 8.82 13.33
C ALA A 90 13.54 10.01 13.47
N THR A 91 12.61 10.17 12.51
CA THR A 91 11.62 11.25 12.49
C THR A 91 10.21 10.69 12.46
N ARG A 92 9.31 11.20 13.32
CA ARG A 92 7.93 10.71 13.49
C ARG A 92 6.92 11.86 13.37
N GLY A 93 6.94 12.55 12.23
CA GLY A 93 6.04 13.68 11.96
C GLY A 93 4.61 13.24 11.61
N ALA A 94 3.77 14.19 11.19
CA ALA A 94 2.39 13.93 10.79
C ALA A 94 2.28 12.87 9.68
N SER A 95 3.17 12.91 8.68
CA SER A 95 3.21 11.93 7.60
C SER A 95 3.46 10.49 8.07
N PHE A 96 4.20 10.31 9.16
CA PHE A 96 4.43 8.99 9.75
C PHE A 96 3.14 8.43 10.37
N TRP A 97 2.44 9.23 11.17
CA TRP A 97 1.23 8.80 11.86
C TRP A 97 0.00 8.76 10.96
N LEU A 98 -0.06 9.57 9.91
CA LEU A 98 -1.15 9.58 8.93
C LEU A 98 -0.94 8.60 7.78
N ASN A 99 0.17 7.85 7.77
CA ASN A 99 0.47 6.83 6.76
C ASN A 99 -0.71 5.87 6.48
N PRO A 100 -1.46 5.35 7.46
CA PRO A 100 -2.59 4.46 7.18
C PRO A 100 -3.66 5.07 6.26
N LEU A 101 -3.80 6.40 6.20
CA LEU A 101 -4.72 7.07 5.28
C LEU A 101 -4.23 7.04 3.82
N ALA A 102 -2.93 6.84 3.60
CA ALA A 102 -2.33 6.69 2.28
C ALA A 102 -2.39 5.25 1.75
N ASP A 103 -2.85 4.29 2.55
CA ASP A 103 -2.92 2.88 2.16
C ASP A 103 -3.72 2.62 0.87
N PRO A 104 -4.86 3.28 0.58
CA PRO A 104 -5.53 3.14 -0.72
C PRO A 104 -4.65 3.55 -1.90
N LEU A 105 -3.87 4.62 -1.76
CA LEU A 105 -2.93 5.08 -2.79
C LEU A 105 -1.75 4.11 -2.93
N ALA A 106 -1.27 3.56 -1.82
CA ALA A 106 -0.22 2.54 -1.82
C ALA A 106 -0.68 1.27 -2.54
N VAL A 107 -1.88 0.77 -2.26
CA VAL A 107 -2.46 -0.41 -2.93
C VAL A 107 -2.71 -0.14 -4.41
N PHE A 108 -3.25 1.03 -4.78
CA PHE A 108 -3.39 1.44 -6.18
C PHE A 108 -2.04 1.39 -6.90
N ARG A 109 -0.98 1.87 -6.24
CA ARG A 109 0.37 1.87 -6.81
C ARG A 109 0.95 0.46 -6.97
N VAL A 110 0.61 -0.46 -6.07
CA VAL A 110 0.94 -1.90 -6.18
C VAL A 110 0.20 -2.56 -7.34
N ILE A 111 -1.08 -2.25 -7.56
CA ILE A 111 -1.84 -2.72 -8.73
C ILE A 111 -1.19 -2.18 -10.02
N ALA A 112 -0.83 -0.89 -10.04
CA ALA A 112 -0.19 -0.29 -11.19
C ALA A 112 1.21 -0.87 -11.46
N SER A 113 2.00 -1.19 -10.42
CA SER A 113 3.27 -1.89 -10.61
C SER A 113 3.05 -3.33 -11.03
N SER A 114 2.05 -4.05 -10.50
CA SER A 114 1.78 -5.44 -10.86
C SER A 114 1.41 -5.62 -12.35
N ALA A 115 0.95 -4.55 -13.02
CA ALA A 115 0.67 -4.54 -14.45
C ALA A 115 1.88 -4.20 -15.35
N ARG A 116 2.93 -3.53 -14.85
CA ARG A 116 4.04 -2.98 -15.68
C ARG A 116 5.41 -3.57 -15.35
N ARG A 117 6.26 -3.89 -16.34
CA ARG A 117 7.67 -4.27 -16.08
C ARG A 117 8.58 -3.03 -16.17
N PRO A 118 9.15 -2.53 -15.06
CA PRO A 118 9.98 -1.34 -15.09
C PRO A 118 11.35 -1.64 -15.75
N ARG A 119 11.78 -0.80 -16.68
CA ARG A 119 13.07 -0.93 -17.40
C ARG A 119 14.16 0.03 -16.90
N ALA A 120 13.89 0.81 -15.86
CA ALA A 120 14.86 1.74 -15.28
C ALA A 120 14.92 1.60 -13.75
N TRP A 121 16.07 1.93 -13.17
CA TRP A 121 16.30 2.01 -11.74
C TRP A 121 17.22 3.18 -11.43
N ARG A 122 16.72 4.17 -10.68
CA ARG A 122 17.45 5.40 -10.38
C ARG A 122 18.08 5.97 -11.66
N THR A 123 19.40 5.98 -11.74
CA THR A 123 20.17 6.50 -12.88
C THR A 123 20.47 5.46 -13.97
N ARG A 124 19.99 4.22 -13.85
CA ARG A 124 20.30 3.09 -14.76
C ARG A 124 19.09 2.71 -15.61
N ALA A 125 19.28 2.55 -16.91
CA ALA A 125 18.30 1.98 -17.83
C ALA A 125 18.75 0.59 -18.29
N TYR A 126 17.80 -0.34 -18.39
CA TYR A 126 18.02 -1.71 -18.84
C TYR A 126 17.40 -1.91 -20.23
N PRO A 127 18.12 -2.53 -21.17
CA PRO A 127 17.58 -2.84 -22.49
C PRO A 127 16.41 -3.83 -22.39
N ALA A 128 15.54 -3.83 -23.39
CA ALA A 128 14.48 -4.82 -23.48
C ALA A 128 15.09 -6.24 -23.59
N PRO A 129 14.44 -7.28 -23.04
CA PRO A 129 14.85 -8.66 -23.26
C PRO A 129 14.96 -8.92 -24.76
N ARG A 130 16.10 -9.46 -25.22
CA ARG A 130 16.21 -9.91 -26.60
C ARG A 130 15.27 -11.10 -26.76
N GLY A 131 14.35 -11.02 -27.71
CA GLY A 131 13.47 -12.15 -28.03
C GLY A 131 14.33 -13.36 -28.38
N THR A 132 14.05 -14.49 -27.72
CA THR A 132 14.50 -15.82 -28.13
C THR A 132 13.40 -16.47 -28.93
#